data_AF-A0A286C8Q7-F1
#
_entry.id   AF-A0A286C8Q7-F1
#
_cell.length_a   1.000
_cell.length_b   1.000
_cell.length_c   1.000
_cell.angle_alpha   90.00
_cell.angle_beta   90.00
_cell.angle_gamma   90.00
#
_symmetry.space_group_name_H-M   'P 1'
#
loop_
_entity.id
_entity.type
_entity.pdbx_description
1 polymer ?
#
loop_
_entity_poly.entity_id
_entity_poly.type
_entity_poly.pdbx_seq_one_letter_code
_entity_poly.pdbx_strand_id
1 'polypeptide(L)'
;MPVLYFLPWVSTVKTVIVGDLKLVPYERGIQPADLDGITINSIDAVLANYGNQGYPSKRRAAPITNATIVAWNSASTASEPTDEEIQKRLQVGQQLVFCALARRQFCSHFGYCNTDGYRMIAQRFTVHNSGAIAVRTRRRDGHSLQYLGNNAHNPRFVRPLHVDARLPLDIDFKLLEALQAVIEPELKERLSAAIDVFVRANTDAPDMPERTEIVLLRIAFETLLNSTHQTDDLVRCFADHFRREVPSTPVWHAGQFNEKIWRKRWLDKGKRNITRPLDAWVNDFCGARNAAAHGSRGHHDLPVWQIQNHLLFASWLFPLMVKGCLASAGLYHLTDEDVALRGGFEAFFAHDVVASFDENNPELMWTKVERELLFQVFAKTVFST
;
A
#
# COMPACT_ATOMS: atom_id res chain seq x y z
N MET A 1 10.94 -29.24 1.29
CA MET A 1 11.20 -28.60 0.01
C MET A 1 11.70 -27.20 0.24
N PRO A 2 12.77 -26.75 -0.45
CA PRO A 2 13.19 -25.35 -0.47
C PRO A 2 12.05 -24.41 -0.88
N VAL A 3 12.16 -23.14 -0.47
CA VAL A 3 11.21 -22.07 -0.80
C VAL A 3 11.94 -20.88 -1.38
N LEU A 4 11.53 -20.45 -2.56
CA LEU A 4 11.98 -19.19 -3.14
C LEU A 4 10.97 -18.09 -2.80
N TYR A 5 11.45 -16.97 -2.23
CA TYR A 5 10.65 -15.76 -2.00
C TYR A 5 11.02 -14.70 -3.01
N PHE A 6 10.06 -14.08 -3.68
CA PHE A 6 10.36 -13.09 -4.71
C PHE A 6 9.20 -12.13 -4.96
N LEU A 7 9.55 -10.98 -5.52
CA LEU A 7 8.65 -9.99 -6.08
C LEU A 7 8.74 -10.11 -7.62
N PRO A 8 7.75 -10.72 -8.29
CA PRO A 8 7.86 -11.05 -9.72
C PRO A 8 7.79 -9.83 -10.65
N TRP A 9 7.19 -8.72 -10.20
CA TRP A 9 6.86 -7.60 -11.07
C TRP A 9 7.74 -6.38 -10.88
N VAL A 10 8.61 -6.39 -9.86
CA VAL A 10 9.55 -5.32 -9.54
C VAL A 10 10.96 -5.86 -9.46
N SER A 11 11.92 -5.09 -9.94
CA SER A 11 13.34 -5.43 -9.93
C SER A 11 14.15 -4.36 -9.20
N THR A 12 15.01 -4.78 -8.28
CA THR A 12 16.11 -3.95 -7.78
C THR A 12 17.27 -3.97 -8.76
N VAL A 13 18.06 -2.89 -8.80
CA VAL A 13 19.29 -2.79 -9.60
C VAL A 13 20.50 -3.36 -8.85
N LYS A 14 20.47 -3.28 -7.52
CA LYS A 14 21.55 -3.75 -6.64
C LYS A 14 20.99 -4.50 -5.45
N THR A 15 21.82 -5.31 -4.82
CA THR A 15 21.43 -5.92 -3.55
C THR A 15 21.18 -4.83 -2.51
N VAL A 16 20.01 -4.87 -1.86
CA VAL A 16 19.67 -3.99 -0.74
C VAL A 16 19.52 -4.86 0.50
N ILE A 17 20.07 -4.42 1.63
CA ILE A 17 20.00 -5.10 2.92
C ILE A 17 19.29 -4.18 3.91
N VAL A 18 18.29 -4.71 4.60
CA VAL A 18 17.46 -3.98 5.59
C VAL A 18 17.24 -4.90 6.78
N GLY A 19 17.96 -4.67 7.87
CA GLY A 19 18.02 -5.63 8.97
C GLY A 19 18.49 -7.01 8.47
N ASP A 20 17.69 -8.03 8.74
CA ASP A 20 17.95 -9.40 8.26
C ASP A 20 17.49 -9.65 6.82
N LEU A 21 16.71 -8.74 6.22
CA LEU A 21 16.13 -8.89 4.89
C LEU A 21 17.14 -8.50 3.81
N LYS A 22 17.25 -9.31 2.76
CA LYS A 22 18.08 -9.07 1.58
C LYS A 22 17.22 -9.09 0.32
N LEU A 23 17.21 -7.98 -0.41
CA LEU A 23 16.57 -7.85 -1.72
C LEU A 23 17.63 -8.00 -2.80
N VAL A 24 17.63 -9.13 -3.50
CA VAL A 24 18.64 -9.51 -4.48
C VAL A 24 18.11 -9.30 -5.90
N PRO A 25 18.85 -8.62 -6.80
CA PRO A 25 18.45 -8.49 -8.19
C PRO A 25 18.42 -9.87 -8.85
N TYR A 26 17.34 -10.16 -9.57
CA TYR A 26 17.27 -11.29 -10.47
C TYR A 26 17.26 -10.80 -11.91
N GLU A 27 18.15 -11.37 -12.71
CA GLU A 27 18.18 -11.24 -14.16
C GLU A 27 18.39 -12.63 -14.76
N ARG A 28 17.43 -13.07 -15.57
CA ARG A 28 17.38 -14.45 -16.09
C ARG A 28 18.67 -14.84 -16.79
N GLY A 29 19.24 -15.98 -16.37
CA GLY A 29 20.49 -16.51 -16.91
C GLY A 29 21.75 -15.71 -16.56
N ILE A 30 21.64 -14.64 -15.76
CA ILE A 30 22.75 -13.73 -15.43
C ILE A 30 23.00 -13.68 -13.91
N GLN A 31 21.99 -13.34 -13.09
CA GLN A 31 22.14 -13.21 -11.65
C GLN A 31 20.85 -13.52 -10.86
N PRO A 32 20.95 -13.93 -9.58
CA PRO A 32 22.17 -14.26 -8.85
C PRO A 32 22.74 -15.62 -9.30
N ALA A 33 24.06 -15.75 -9.33
CA ALA A 33 24.72 -17.00 -9.75
C ALA A 33 24.35 -18.18 -8.83
N ASP A 34 24.30 -17.92 -7.52
CA ASP A 34 23.83 -18.81 -6.47
C ASP A 34 23.12 -17.99 -5.39
N LEU A 35 22.10 -18.58 -4.79
CA LEU A 35 21.44 -18.04 -3.61
C LEU A 35 21.31 -19.14 -2.56
N ASP A 36 22.27 -19.17 -1.64
CA ASP A 36 22.30 -20.07 -0.49
C ASP A 36 22.19 -21.56 -0.91
N GLY A 37 22.85 -21.94 -2.01
CA GLY A 37 22.82 -23.30 -2.57
C GLY A 37 21.70 -23.54 -3.60
N ILE A 38 20.88 -22.54 -3.90
CA ILE A 38 19.93 -22.58 -5.03
C ILE A 38 20.62 -22.02 -6.27
N THR A 39 20.82 -22.89 -7.27
CA THR A 39 21.47 -22.51 -8.54
C THR A 39 20.58 -21.61 -9.39
N ILE A 40 21.20 -20.77 -10.23
CA ILE A 40 20.47 -19.93 -11.20
C ILE A 40 19.52 -20.72 -12.10
N ASN A 41 19.88 -21.94 -12.52
CA ASN A 41 19.00 -22.79 -13.33
C ASN A 41 17.69 -23.15 -12.60
N SER A 42 17.76 -23.35 -11.28
CA SER A 42 16.59 -23.66 -10.46
C SER A 42 15.72 -22.42 -10.29
N ILE A 43 16.34 -21.25 -10.04
CA ILE A 43 15.67 -19.94 -9.95
C ILE A 43 14.97 -19.62 -11.28
N ASP A 44 15.68 -19.75 -12.40
CA ASP A 44 15.17 -19.51 -13.74
C ASP A 44 13.97 -20.39 -14.06
N ALA A 45 14.01 -21.67 -13.66
CA ALA A 45 12.91 -22.60 -13.85
C ALA A 45 11.69 -22.21 -13.02
N VAL A 46 11.86 -21.81 -11.75
CA VAL A 46 10.75 -21.33 -10.91
C VAL A 46 10.13 -20.06 -11.52
N LEU A 47 10.96 -19.07 -11.84
CA LEU A 47 10.50 -17.77 -12.34
C LEU A 47 9.99 -17.85 -13.80
N ALA A 48 10.30 -18.91 -14.55
CA ALA A 48 9.73 -19.14 -15.88
C ALA A 48 8.21 -19.33 -15.89
N ASN A 49 7.62 -19.64 -14.72
CA ASN A 49 6.17 -19.75 -14.53
C ASN A 49 5.47 -18.39 -14.44
N TYR A 50 6.22 -17.30 -14.34
CA TYR A 50 5.70 -15.93 -14.26
C TYR A 50 6.01 -15.21 -15.57
N GLY A 51 5.06 -14.44 -16.08
CA GLY A 51 5.25 -13.80 -17.38
C GLY A 51 4.56 -12.46 -17.55
N ASN A 52 5.12 -11.66 -18.45
CA ASN A 52 4.51 -10.43 -18.89
C ASN A 52 3.41 -10.70 -19.91
N GLN A 53 2.45 -9.79 -19.99
CA GLN A 53 1.39 -9.83 -21.00
C GLN A 53 2.01 -9.78 -22.41
N GLY A 54 1.56 -10.67 -23.29
CA GLY A 54 1.91 -10.59 -24.71
C GLY A 54 1.03 -9.56 -25.41
N TYR A 55 1.62 -8.56 -26.07
CA TYR A 55 0.90 -7.53 -26.83
C TYR A 55 1.52 -7.33 -28.22
N PRO A 56 0.74 -7.15 -29.31
CA PRO A 56 -0.53 -7.79 -29.66
C PRO A 56 -0.35 -8.88 -30.75
N SER A 57 -1.08 -9.99 -30.60
CA SER A 57 -1.21 -11.13 -31.52
C SER A 57 0.03 -12.03 -31.74
N LYS A 58 -0.14 -13.32 -31.40
CA LYS A 58 0.75 -14.49 -31.64
C LYS A 58 1.85 -14.85 -30.63
N ARG A 59 2.16 -14.05 -29.61
CA ARG A 59 3.13 -14.45 -28.58
C ARG A 59 2.44 -14.87 -27.28
N ARG A 60 2.74 -16.11 -26.83
CA ARG A 60 2.47 -16.52 -25.44
C ARG A 60 3.15 -15.54 -24.48
N ALA A 61 2.61 -15.40 -23.27
CA ALA A 61 3.26 -14.64 -22.21
C ALA A 61 4.72 -15.07 -22.09
N ALA A 62 5.64 -14.13 -22.30
CA ALA A 62 7.07 -14.40 -22.18
C ALA A 62 7.44 -14.49 -20.69
N PRO A 63 8.34 -15.40 -20.30
CA PRO A 63 8.88 -15.42 -18.95
C PRO A 63 9.39 -14.04 -18.52
N ILE A 64 9.23 -13.71 -17.24
CA ILE A 64 9.88 -12.51 -16.70
C ILE A 64 11.40 -12.65 -16.85
N THR A 65 12.03 -11.55 -17.24
CA THR A 65 13.49 -11.44 -17.37
C THR A 65 14.11 -10.85 -16.12
N ASN A 66 13.36 -10.03 -15.37
CA ASN A 66 13.82 -9.34 -14.18
C ASN A 66 12.83 -9.54 -13.03
N ALA A 67 13.34 -9.62 -11.81
CA ALA A 67 12.57 -9.70 -10.58
C ALA A 67 13.43 -9.26 -9.39
N THR A 68 12.85 -9.28 -8.19
CA THR A 68 13.60 -9.13 -6.94
C THR A 68 13.43 -10.40 -6.12
N ILE A 69 14.52 -11.08 -5.81
CA ILE A 69 14.50 -12.21 -4.89
C ILE A 69 14.63 -11.68 -3.47
N VAL A 70 13.89 -12.28 -2.54
CA VAL A 70 13.88 -11.91 -1.13
C VAL A 70 14.54 -13.04 -0.33
N ALA A 71 15.58 -12.73 0.42
CA ALA A 71 16.34 -13.66 1.24
C ALA A 71 16.56 -13.09 2.65
N TRP A 72 17.03 -13.93 3.58
CA TRP A 72 17.33 -13.55 4.96
C TRP A 72 18.74 -13.95 5.35
N ASN A 73 19.50 -13.06 5.99
CA ASN A 73 20.92 -13.27 6.33
C ASN A 73 21.17 -14.49 7.25
N SER A 74 20.23 -14.81 8.13
CA SER A 74 20.34 -15.87 9.13
C SER A 74 19.77 -17.22 8.68
N ALA A 75 19.12 -17.28 7.51
CA ALA A 75 18.47 -18.48 7.03
C ALA A 75 19.33 -19.20 6.00
N SER A 76 19.86 -20.37 6.35
CA SER A 76 20.22 -21.34 5.31
C SER A 76 18.94 -21.71 4.57
N THR A 77 18.84 -21.39 3.27
CA THR A 77 17.71 -21.83 2.43
C THR A 77 17.70 -23.35 2.21
N ALA A 78 18.75 -24.05 2.66
CA ALA A 78 18.86 -25.50 2.58
C ALA A 78 17.99 -26.25 3.62
N SER A 79 17.59 -25.61 4.73
CA SER A 79 16.60 -26.20 5.63
C SER A 79 15.19 -25.92 5.12
N GLU A 80 14.32 -26.92 5.20
CA GLU A 80 12.94 -26.78 4.75
C GLU A 80 12.16 -25.88 5.74
N PRO A 81 11.69 -24.69 5.34
CA PRO A 81 10.95 -23.85 6.26
C PRO A 81 9.58 -24.49 6.56
N THR A 82 9.20 -24.41 7.82
CA THR A 82 7.86 -24.73 8.32
C THR A 82 6.83 -23.76 7.72
N ASP A 83 5.56 -24.16 7.72
CA ASP A 83 4.48 -23.28 7.23
C ASP A 83 4.38 -22.00 8.08
N GLU A 84 4.66 -22.07 9.38
CA GLU A 84 4.70 -20.90 10.27
C GLU A 84 5.81 -19.92 9.89
N GLU A 85 7.01 -20.40 9.58
CA GLU A 85 8.11 -19.55 9.10
C GLU A 85 7.78 -18.90 7.75
N ILE A 86 7.13 -19.63 6.85
CA ILE A 86 6.65 -19.06 5.58
C ILE A 86 5.65 -17.93 5.86
N GLN A 87 4.68 -18.12 6.76
CA GLN A 87 3.70 -17.08 7.10
C GLN A 87 4.38 -15.87 7.73
N LYS A 88 5.31 -16.06 8.66
CA LYS A 88 6.10 -14.96 9.27
C LYS A 88 6.86 -14.17 8.22
N ARG A 89 7.50 -14.85 7.25
CA ARG A 89 8.20 -14.20 6.14
C ARG A 89 7.23 -13.45 5.23
N LEU A 90 6.09 -14.04 4.88
CA LEU A 90 5.05 -13.37 4.08
C LEU A 90 4.48 -12.13 4.78
N GLN A 91 4.39 -12.12 6.11
CA GLN A 91 4.01 -10.95 6.91
C GLN A 91 5.04 -9.82 6.78
N VAL A 92 6.35 -10.13 6.81
CA VAL A 92 7.40 -9.13 6.48
C VAL A 92 7.24 -8.62 5.05
N GLY A 93 6.81 -9.49 4.12
CA GLY A 93 6.44 -9.08 2.76
C GLY A 93 5.30 -8.07 2.72
N GLN A 94 4.29 -8.18 3.60
CA GLN A 94 3.22 -7.18 3.71
C GLN A 94 3.75 -5.82 4.18
N GLN A 95 4.69 -5.81 5.14
CA GLN A 95 5.36 -4.58 5.57
C GLN A 95 6.16 -3.94 4.43
N LEU A 96 6.85 -4.75 3.62
CA LEU A 96 7.56 -4.27 2.44
C LEU A 96 6.61 -3.62 1.43
N VAL A 97 5.49 -4.29 1.13
CA VAL A 97 4.44 -3.74 0.24
C VAL A 97 3.92 -2.41 0.79
N PHE A 98 3.60 -2.36 2.08
CA PHE A 98 3.13 -1.14 2.73
C PHE A 98 4.15 0.00 2.63
N CYS A 99 5.44 -0.28 2.80
CA CYS A 99 6.49 0.74 2.65
C CYS A 99 6.66 1.23 1.21
N ALA A 100 6.32 0.42 0.20
CA ALA A 100 6.21 0.88 -1.19
C ALA A 100 4.97 1.77 -1.39
N LEU A 101 3.82 1.35 -0.84
CA LEU A 101 2.59 2.16 -0.90
C LEU A 101 2.71 3.49 -0.16
N ALA A 102 3.57 3.57 0.87
CA ALA A 102 3.90 4.81 1.57
C ALA A 102 4.70 5.81 0.71
N ARG A 103 5.37 5.33 -0.35
CA ARG A 103 6.15 6.13 -1.31
C ARG A 103 5.39 6.45 -2.60
N ARG A 104 4.24 5.81 -2.81
CA ARG A 104 3.52 5.90 -4.08
C ARG A 104 3.09 7.34 -4.38
N GLN A 105 3.13 7.68 -5.66
CA GLN A 105 2.66 8.96 -6.15
C GLN A 105 1.27 8.81 -6.74
N PHE A 106 0.33 9.63 -6.29
CA PHE A 106 -1.02 9.70 -6.87
C PHE A 106 -1.06 10.75 -7.97
N CYS A 107 -2.03 10.63 -8.88
CA CYS A 107 -2.29 11.64 -9.90
C CYS A 107 -1.06 11.97 -10.79
N SER A 108 -0.17 10.99 -11.00
CA SER A 108 1.03 11.09 -11.83
C SER A 108 1.00 10.04 -12.95
N HIS A 109 1.65 10.33 -14.08
CA HIS A 109 1.81 9.38 -15.18
C HIS A 109 2.85 8.28 -14.90
N PHE A 110 3.65 8.44 -13.84
CA PHE A 110 4.73 7.54 -13.46
C PHE A 110 4.78 7.39 -11.94
N GLY A 111 5.32 6.26 -11.46
CA GLY A 111 5.57 6.07 -10.03
C GLY A 111 4.34 5.68 -9.20
N TYR A 112 3.18 5.49 -9.82
CA TYR A 112 2.04 4.88 -9.15
C TYR A 112 2.30 3.39 -8.90
N CYS A 113 1.90 2.91 -7.73
CA CYS A 113 1.97 1.50 -7.40
C CYS A 113 0.81 1.04 -6.51
N ASN A 114 0.55 -0.26 -6.57
CA ASN A 114 -0.45 -0.95 -5.78
C ASN A 114 0.10 -2.23 -5.18
N THR A 115 -0.68 -2.85 -4.31
CA THR A 115 -0.32 -4.05 -3.55
C THR A 115 0.10 -5.20 -4.46
N ASP A 116 -0.62 -5.43 -5.55
CA ASP A 116 -0.34 -6.56 -6.43
C ASP A 116 0.99 -6.40 -7.18
N GLY A 117 1.45 -5.16 -7.40
CA GLY A 117 2.76 -4.88 -7.99
C GLY A 117 3.94 -5.31 -7.10
N TYR A 118 3.81 -5.15 -5.78
CA TYR A 118 4.85 -5.49 -4.80
C TYR A 118 4.58 -6.81 -4.07
N ARG A 119 3.58 -7.59 -4.48
CA ARG A 119 3.18 -8.79 -3.77
C ARG A 119 4.30 -9.83 -3.75
N MET A 120 4.77 -10.15 -2.55
CA MET A 120 5.72 -11.23 -2.36
C MET A 120 5.07 -12.59 -2.52
N ILE A 121 5.75 -13.46 -3.25
CA ILE A 121 5.36 -14.85 -3.49
C ILE A 121 6.36 -15.75 -2.77
N ALA A 122 5.84 -16.78 -2.10
CA ALA A 122 6.63 -17.88 -1.56
C ALA A 122 6.31 -19.15 -2.36
N GLN A 123 7.27 -19.64 -3.15
CA GLN A 123 7.10 -20.82 -3.99
C GLN A 123 7.96 -21.97 -3.46
N ARG A 124 7.30 -23.03 -2.97
CA ARG A 124 7.96 -24.33 -2.73
C ARG A 124 8.32 -24.97 -4.07
N PHE A 125 9.52 -25.53 -4.18
CA PHE A 125 9.98 -26.26 -5.38
C PHE A 125 10.89 -27.43 -5.01
N THR A 126 11.15 -28.34 -5.96
CA THR A 126 12.16 -29.40 -5.80
C THR A 126 13.35 -29.12 -6.73
N VAL A 127 14.57 -29.44 -6.30
CA VAL A 127 15.77 -29.22 -7.13
C VAL A 127 15.72 -30.05 -8.42
N HIS A 128 15.20 -31.28 -8.35
CA HIS A 128 15.07 -32.15 -9.52
C HIS A 128 13.99 -31.73 -10.52
N ASN A 129 13.05 -30.86 -10.12
CA ASN A 129 11.99 -30.37 -11.00
C ASN A 129 11.55 -28.94 -10.62
N SER A 130 12.50 -28.00 -10.64
CA SER A 130 12.28 -26.64 -10.13
C SER A 130 11.26 -25.84 -10.95
N GLY A 131 11.00 -26.24 -12.20
CA GLY A 131 10.00 -25.61 -13.05
C GLY A 131 8.57 -26.07 -12.78
N ALA A 132 8.37 -27.16 -12.03
CA ALA A 132 7.03 -27.58 -11.65
C ALA A 132 6.53 -26.76 -10.46
N ILE A 133 5.25 -26.40 -10.50
CA ILE A 133 4.61 -25.58 -9.48
C ILE A 133 3.52 -26.36 -8.78
N ALA A 134 3.51 -26.23 -7.45
CA ALA A 134 2.41 -26.66 -6.63
C ALA A 134 1.64 -25.41 -6.18
N VAL A 135 0.38 -25.30 -6.61
CA VAL A 135 -0.51 -24.17 -6.32
C VAL A 135 -1.47 -24.61 -5.23
N ARG A 136 -1.36 -23.97 -4.06
CA ARG A 136 -2.31 -24.18 -2.96
C ARG A 136 -3.43 -23.16 -3.07
N THR A 137 -4.64 -23.63 -3.34
CA THR A 137 -5.84 -22.77 -3.39
C THR A 137 -6.64 -22.96 -2.11
N ARG A 138 -6.92 -21.87 -1.39
CA ARG A 138 -7.76 -21.89 -0.19
C ARG A 138 -9.22 -22.19 -0.57
N ARG A 139 -9.87 -22.98 0.28
CA ARG A 139 -11.33 -23.14 0.31
C ARG A 139 -11.84 -22.81 1.72
N ARG A 140 -13.15 -22.60 1.89
CA ARG A 140 -13.72 -22.36 3.23
C ARG A 140 -13.57 -23.59 4.14
N ASP A 141 -13.56 -24.77 3.55
CA ASP A 141 -13.43 -26.10 4.16
C ASP A 141 -11.99 -26.64 4.15
N GLY A 142 -11.00 -25.82 3.79
CA GLY A 142 -9.59 -26.23 3.79
C GLY A 142 -8.83 -25.69 2.59
N HIS A 143 -8.20 -26.56 1.82
CA HIS A 143 -7.41 -26.19 0.65
C HIS A 143 -7.34 -27.34 -0.35
N SER A 144 -7.07 -27.01 -1.61
CA SER A 144 -6.63 -27.97 -2.62
C SER A 144 -5.20 -27.65 -3.04
N LEU A 145 -4.45 -28.69 -3.34
CA LEU A 145 -3.11 -28.60 -3.92
C LEU A 145 -3.19 -29.07 -5.37
N GLN A 146 -2.91 -28.17 -6.31
CA GLN A 146 -2.84 -28.48 -7.73
C GLN A 146 -1.39 -28.50 -8.16
N TYR A 147 -1.01 -29.53 -8.92
CA TYR A 147 0.33 -29.66 -9.46
C TYR A 147 0.31 -29.36 -10.95
N LEU A 148 1.16 -28.44 -11.39
CA LEU A 148 1.44 -28.20 -12.79
C LEU A 148 2.88 -28.65 -13.04
N GLY A 149 3.07 -29.52 -14.03
CA GLY A 149 4.38 -30.10 -14.34
C GLY A 149 5.37 -29.05 -14.87
N ASN A 150 6.47 -29.47 -15.48
CA ASN A 150 7.40 -28.56 -16.15
C ASN A 150 7.37 -28.82 -17.66
N ASN A 151 6.45 -28.17 -18.37
CA ASN A 151 6.35 -28.26 -19.83
C ASN A 151 6.18 -26.86 -20.46
N ALA A 152 6.64 -26.71 -21.71
CA ALA A 152 6.59 -25.45 -22.45
C ALA A 152 5.16 -24.93 -22.73
N HIS A 153 4.14 -25.75 -22.42
CA HIS A 153 2.72 -25.46 -22.64
C HIS A 153 1.98 -25.08 -21.36
N ASN A 154 2.65 -25.06 -20.21
CA ASN A 154 2.00 -24.75 -18.95
C ASN A 154 1.51 -23.30 -18.92
N PRO A 155 0.31 -23.09 -18.32
CA PRO A 155 -0.17 -21.75 -18.05
C PRO A 155 0.81 -21.02 -17.14
N ARG A 156 1.01 -19.73 -17.41
CA ARG A 156 1.85 -18.84 -16.59
C ARG A 156 0.97 -18.00 -15.71
N PHE A 157 1.49 -17.63 -14.55
CA PHE A 157 0.97 -16.51 -13.79
C PHE A 157 1.35 -15.23 -14.54
N VAL A 158 0.36 -14.65 -15.21
CA VAL A 158 0.56 -13.43 -15.99
C VAL A 158 0.44 -12.23 -15.07
N ARG A 159 1.33 -11.24 -15.24
CA ARG A 159 1.21 -9.94 -14.57
C ARG A 159 -0.22 -9.39 -14.71
N PRO A 160 -0.91 -9.03 -13.62
CA PRO A 160 -2.25 -8.45 -13.70
C PRO A 160 -2.30 -7.16 -14.53
N LEU A 161 -3.46 -6.85 -15.13
CA LEU A 161 -3.64 -5.69 -16.02
C LEU A 161 -3.49 -4.35 -15.30
N HIS A 162 -3.81 -4.30 -14.01
CA HIS A 162 -3.69 -3.12 -13.17
C HIS A 162 -2.28 -2.92 -12.57
N VAL A 163 -1.32 -3.82 -12.87
CA VAL A 163 0.07 -3.69 -12.40
C VAL A 163 0.93 -3.08 -13.51
N ASP A 164 1.56 -1.93 -13.24
CA ASP A 164 2.43 -1.25 -14.20
C ASP A 164 3.58 -2.17 -14.64
N ALA A 165 3.82 -2.21 -15.95
CA ALA A 165 4.86 -3.04 -16.52
C ALA A 165 6.29 -2.56 -16.21
N ARG A 166 6.44 -1.29 -15.84
CA ARG A 166 7.70 -0.57 -15.58
C ARG A 166 7.86 -0.21 -14.11
N LEU A 167 7.16 -0.90 -13.22
CA LEU A 167 7.16 -0.60 -11.80
C LEU A 167 8.58 -0.73 -11.20
N PRO A 168 9.21 0.36 -10.74
CA PRO A 168 10.51 0.29 -10.08
C PRO A 168 10.35 -0.29 -8.67
N LEU A 169 11.46 -0.70 -8.05
CA LEU A 169 11.48 -0.94 -6.61
C LEU A 169 11.73 0.41 -5.89
N ASP A 170 10.66 1.05 -5.40
CA ASP A 170 10.73 2.26 -4.54
C ASP A 170 10.05 1.93 -3.20
N ILE A 171 10.84 1.84 -2.14
CA ILE A 171 10.41 1.43 -0.80
C ILE A 171 10.99 2.43 0.20
N ASP A 172 10.17 2.88 1.15
CA ASP A 172 10.67 3.60 2.31
C ASP A 172 11.41 2.63 3.26
N PHE A 173 12.71 2.47 3.04
CA PHE A 173 13.52 1.55 3.83
C PHE A 173 13.63 1.95 5.31
N LYS A 174 13.61 3.25 5.61
CA LYS A 174 13.60 3.73 7.02
C LYS A 174 12.31 3.33 7.72
N LEU A 175 11.18 3.39 7.01
CA LEU A 175 9.89 2.94 7.54
C LEU A 175 9.88 1.43 7.76
N LEU A 176 10.47 0.66 6.84
CA LEU A 176 10.61 -0.79 6.99
C LEU A 176 11.45 -1.15 8.21
N GLU A 177 12.59 -0.49 8.42
CA GLU A 177 13.44 -0.66 9.60
C GLU A 177 12.67 -0.35 10.88
N ALA A 178 11.93 0.77 10.91
CA ALA A 178 11.13 1.16 12.07
C ALA A 178 10.03 0.14 12.40
N LEU A 179 9.35 -0.41 11.39
CA LEU A 179 8.34 -1.45 11.57
C LEU A 179 8.93 -2.75 12.11
N GLN A 180 10.13 -3.13 11.66
CA GLN A 180 10.82 -4.31 12.17
C GLN A 180 11.36 -4.12 13.59
N ALA A 181 11.68 -2.88 13.97
CA ALA A 181 12.16 -2.51 15.29
C ALA A 181 11.05 -2.45 16.37
N VAL A 182 9.77 -2.65 16.03
CA VAL A 182 8.69 -2.67 17.02
C VAL A 182 8.78 -3.94 17.89
N ILE A 183 9.17 -3.75 19.15
CA ILE A 183 9.27 -4.82 20.16
C ILE A 183 7.98 -4.93 20.99
N GLU A 184 7.31 -3.79 21.24
CA GLU A 184 6.11 -3.72 22.07
C GLU A 184 4.96 -4.52 21.42
N PRO A 185 4.46 -5.60 22.06
CA PRO A 185 3.52 -6.54 21.42
C PRO A 185 2.20 -5.93 20.96
N GLU A 186 1.60 -5.04 21.74
CA GLU A 186 0.30 -4.44 21.44
C GLU A 186 0.40 -3.52 20.22
N LEU A 187 1.40 -2.64 20.18
CA LEU A 187 1.69 -1.78 19.03
C LEU A 187 2.06 -2.62 17.81
N LYS A 188 2.85 -3.69 17.97
CA LYS A 188 3.23 -4.57 16.86
C LYS A 188 2.02 -5.26 16.23
N GLU A 189 1.15 -5.84 17.06
CA GLU A 189 -0.07 -6.50 16.60
C GLU A 189 -1.01 -5.49 15.93
N ARG A 190 -1.23 -4.34 16.57
CA ARG A 190 -2.08 -3.27 16.05
C ARG A 190 -1.60 -2.76 14.70
N LEU A 191 -0.32 -2.42 14.57
CA LEU A 191 0.26 -1.95 13.31
C LEU A 191 0.18 -3.03 12.24
N SER A 192 0.53 -4.27 12.56
CA SER A 192 0.50 -5.38 11.60
C SER A 192 -0.92 -5.63 11.09
N ALA A 193 -1.91 -5.70 11.98
CA ALA A 193 -3.30 -5.91 11.61
C ALA A 193 -3.86 -4.76 10.76
N ALA A 194 -3.56 -3.51 11.13
CA ALA A 194 -3.98 -2.34 10.36
C ALA A 194 -3.34 -2.31 8.96
N ILE A 195 -2.04 -2.60 8.87
CA ILE A 195 -1.29 -2.68 7.61
C ILE A 195 -1.84 -3.80 6.73
N ASP A 196 -2.10 -4.99 7.27
CA ASP A 196 -2.63 -6.12 6.50
C ASP A 196 -3.97 -5.80 5.85
N VAL A 197 -4.86 -5.09 6.56
CA VAL A 197 -6.15 -4.65 6.03
C VAL A 197 -5.97 -3.54 5.00
N PHE A 198 -5.10 -2.57 5.27
CA PHE A 198 -4.78 -1.48 4.35
C PHE A 198 -4.23 -2.02 3.02
N VAL A 199 -3.25 -2.92 3.07
CA VAL A 199 -2.64 -3.52 1.88
C VAL A 199 -3.69 -4.26 1.03
N ARG A 200 -4.63 -4.96 1.65
CA ARG A 200 -5.74 -5.60 0.92
C ARG A 200 -6.69 -4.63 0.24
N ALA A 201 -6.85 -3.42 0.80
CA ALA A 201 -7.71 -2.39 0.23
C ALA A 201 -7.07 -1.61 -0.94
N ASN A 202 -5.78 -1.83 -1.20
CA ASN A 202 -4.98 -1.08 -2.17
C ASN A 202 -4.44 -1.98 -3.30
N THR A 203 -5.23 -2.98 -3.73
CA THR A 203 -4.82 -3.86 -4.84
C THR A 203 -5.14 -3.27 -6.20
N ASP A 204 -6.15 -2.39 -6.31
CA ASP A 204 -6.76 -1.90 -7.55
C ASP A 204 -7.25 -3.02 -8.47
N ALA A 205 -7.42 -4.21 -7.93
CA ALA A 205 -7.82 -5.36 -8.70
C ALA A 205 -9.28 -5.20 -9.13
N PRO A 206 -9.66 -5.57 -10.38
CA PRO A 206 -11.05 -5.42 -10.84
C PRO A 206 -12.10 -6.16 -10.01
N ASP A 207 -11.69 -7.19 -9.26
CA ASP A 207 -12.54 -7.95 -8.33
C ASP A 207 -12.59 -7.35 -6.91
N MET A 208 -11.86 -6.27 -6.66
CA MET A 208 -11.90 -5.43 -5.46
C MET A 208 -12.67 -4.13 -5.77
N PRO A 209 -14.01 -4.11 -5.62
CA PRO A 209 -14.78 -2.91 -5.93
C PRO A 209 -14.55 -1.83 -4.87
N GLU A 210 -14.63 -0.56 -5.27
CA GLU A 210 -14.46 0.64 -4.40
C GLU A 210 -15.23 0.56 -3.07
N ARG A 211 -16.44 -0.01 -3.09
CA ARG A 211 -17.27 -0.21 -1.89
C ARG A 211 -16.64 -1.14 -0.85
N THR A 212 -15.85 -2.12 -1.30
CA THR A 212 -15.11 -3.03 -0.42
C THR A 212 -13.86 -2.35 0.10
N GLU A 213 -13.16 -1.61 -0.77
CA GLU A 213 -11.95 -0.85 -0.40
C GLU A 213 -12.24 0.15 0.71
N ILE A 214 -13.31 0.94 0.60
CA ILE A 214 -13.68 1.92 1.62
C ILE A 214 -14.04 1.26 2.96
N VAL A 215 -14.66 0.07 2.93
CA VAL A 215 -14.93 -0.72 4.14
C VAL A 215 -13.63 -1.18 4.79
N LEU A 216 -12.70 -1.72 4.01
CA LEU A 216 -11.40 -2.18 4.50
C LEU A 216 -10.55 -1.02 5.02
N LEU A 217 -10.49 0.11 4.32
CA LEU A 217 -9.75 1.30 4.76
C LEU A 217 -10.27 1.82 6.10
N ARG A 218 -11.59 1.79 6.31
CA ARG A 218 -12.13 2.17 7.62
C ARG A 218 -11.71 1.20 8.72
N ILE A 219 -11.76 -0.11 8.46
CA ILE A 219 -11.28 -1.12 9.42
C ILE A 219 -9.79 -0.89 9.73
N ALA A 220 -8.98 -0.56 8.72
CA ALA A 220 -7.56 -0.26 8.91
C ALA A 220 -7.36 0.95 9.84
N PHE A 221 -8.11 2.04 9.67
CA PHE A 221 -8.04 3.19 10.58
C PHE A 221 -8.53 2.87 11.99
N GLU A 222 -9.67 2.19 12.14
CA GLU A 222 -10.20 1.78 13.44
C GLU A 222 -9.18 0.92 14.19
N THR A 223 -8.53 -0.01 13.48
CA THR A 223 -7.46 -0.84 14.04
C THR A 223 -6.24 -0.01 14.43
N LEU A 224 -5.71 0.83 13.52
CA LEU A 224 -4.52 1.64 13.76
C LEU A 224 -4.68 2.55 15.00
N LEU A 225 -5.85 3.19 15.11
CA LEU A 225 -6.16 4.15 16.16
C LEU A 225 -6.70 3.50 17.44
N ASN A 226 -6.92 2.18 17.44
CA ASN A 226 -7.62 1.45 18.49
C ASN A 226 -8.97 2.11 18.84
N SER A 227 -9.72 2.53 17.82
CA SER A 227 -11.06 3.10 18.00
C SER A 227 -12.13 2.02 17.88
N THR A 228 -13.29 2.31 18.45
CA THR A 228 -14.51 1.52 18.24
C THR A 228 -15.09 1.75 16.84
N HIS A 229 -16.14 1.01 16.52
CA HIS A 229 -16.91 1.16 15.28
C HIS A 229 -17.77 2.43 15.23
N GLN A 230 -17.79 3.24 16.29
CA GLN A 230 -18.61 4.46 16.37
C GLN A 230 -17.91 5.63 15.67
N THR A 231 -18.65 6.37 14.85
CA THR A 231 -18.11 7.51 14.08
C THR A 231 -17.50 8.58 15.00
N ASP A 232 -18.16 8.94 16.09
CA ASP A 232 -17.69 10.00 16.99
C ASP A 232 -16.38 9.63 17.69
N ASP A 233 -16.20 8.34 17.99
CA ASP A 233 -14.98 7.81 18.59
C ASP A 233 -13.82 7.84 17.58
N LEU A 234 -14.07 7.46 16.33
CA LEU A 234 -13.06 7.55 15.26
C LEU A 234 -12.66 9.01 15.01
N VAL A 235 -13.61 9.94 14.96
CA VAL A 235 -13.34 11.39 14.83
C VAL A 235 -12.42 11.87 15.94
N ARG A 236 -12.73 11.51 17.20
CA ARG A 236 -11.90 11.87 18.36
C ARG A 236 -10.48 11.31 18.21
N CYS A 237 -10.34 10.03 17.86
CA CYS A 237 -9.01 9.42 17.72
C CYS A 237 -8.19 10.05 16.58
N PHE A 238 -8.82 10.45 15.48
CA PHE A 238 -8.16 11.22 14.41
C PHE A 238 -7.68 12.59 14.90
N ALA A 239 -8.54 13.34 15.60
CA ALA A 239 -8.17 14.64 16.16
C ALA A 239 -7.02 14.52 17.18
N ASP A 240 -7.04 13.48 18.01
CA ASP A 240 -5.99 13.20 18.98
C ASP A 240 -4.65 12.83 18.31
N HIS A 241 -4.70 12.04 17.23
CA HIS A 241 -3.52 11.62 16.49
C HIS A 241 -2.76 12.80 15.85
N PHE A 242 -3.48 13.84 15.39
CA PHE A 242 -2.88 15.00 14.71
C PHE A 242 -2.77 16.25 15.60
N ARG A 243 -3.11 16.15 16.89
CA ARG A 243 -3.28 17.31 17.79
C ARG A 243 -2.06 18.24 17.84
N ARG A 244 -0.84 17.71 17.63
CA ARG A 244 0.41 18.48 17.74
C ARG A 244 0.81 19.12 16.42
N GLU A 245 0.32 18.59 15.31
CA GLU A 245 0.70 18.96 13.95
C GLU A 245 -0.24 20.00 13.36
N VAL A 246 -1.52 19.92 13.68
CA VAL A 246 -2.51 20.86 13.15
C VAL A 246 -2.73 22.05 14.09
N PRO A 247 -2.94 23.26 13.56
CA PRO A 247 -3.24 24.43 14.39
C PRO A 247 -4.48 24.23 15.25
N SER A 248 -4.47 24.87 16.43
CA SER A 248 -5.61 24.86 17.37
C SER A 248 -6.85 25.56 16.81
N THR A 249 -6.64 26.59 15.98
CA THR A 249 -7.71 27.23 15.21
C THR A 249 -7.84 26.54 13.85
N PRO A 250 -9.02 26.01 13.50
CA PRO A 250 -9.24 25.38 12.20
C PRO A 250 -8.91 26.31 11.04
N VAL A 251 -8.16 25.81 10.06
CA VAL A 251 -7.85 26.54 8.82
C VAL A 251 -8.73 25.97 7.71
N TRP A 252 -9.58 26.83 7.13
CA TRP A 252 -10.43 26.47 6.00
C TRP A 252 -9.82 27.00 4.72
N HIS A 253 -9.33 26.09 3.89
CA HIS A 253 -8.69 26.45 2.62
C HIS A 253 -9.73 26.85 1.57
N ALA A 254 -9.32 27.73 0.65
CA ALA A 254 -10.16 28.14 -0.46
C ALA A 254 -10.22 27.03 -1.52
N GLY A 255 -11.40 26.44 -1.69
CA GLY A 255 -11.64 25.40 -2.69
C GLY A 255 -13.13 25.21 -2.99
N GLN A 256 -13.43 24.18 -3.79
CA GLN A 256 -14.80 23.81 -4.16
C GLN A 256 -15.64 23.46 -2.93
N PHE A 257 -15.02 22.85 -1.91
CA PHE A 257 -15.61 22.53 -0.63
C PHE A 257 -15.10 23.55 0.41
N ASN A 258 -15.64 24.77 0.40
CA ASN A 258 -15.28 25.83 1.35
C ASN A 258 -16.15 25.82 2.61
N GLU A 259 -15.70 26.49 3.67
CA GLU A 259 -16.30 26.53 5.02
C GLU A 259 -17.84 26.68 5.02
N LYS A 260 -18.40 27.50 4.12
CA LYS A 260 -19.84 27.72 4.03
C LYS A 260 -20.62 26.45 3.69
N ILE A 261 -20.09 25.64 2.77
CA ILE A 261 -20.70 24.37 2.35
C ILE A 261 -20.68 23.38 3.51
N TRP A 262 -19.56 23.31 4.24
CA TRP A 262 -19.41 22.46 5.42
C TRP A 262 -20.37 22.84 6.54
N ARG A 263 -20.33 24.11 6.95
CA ARG A 263 -21.17 24.62 8.03
C ARG A 263 -22.64 24.33 7.75
N LYS A 264 -23.11 24.61 6.54
CA LYS A 264 -24.49 24.32 6.12
C LYS A 264 -24.84 22.83 6.26
N ARG A 265 -23.94 21.93 5.88
CA ARG A 265 -24.25 20.49 5.90
C ARG A 265 -24.32 19.91 7.30
N TRP A 266 -23.43 20.31 8.19
CA TRP A 266 -23.26 19.66 9.49
C TRP A 266 -23.80 20.47 10.68
N LEU A 267 -23.65 21.80 10.68
CA LEU A 267 -24.18 22.64 11.76
C LEU A 267 -25.70 22.75 11.70
N ASP A 268 -26.29 22.92 10.50
CA ASP A 268 -27.75 23.00 10.35
C ASP A 268 -28.44 21.68 10.75
N LYS A 269 -27.70 20.57 10.77
CA LYS A 269 -28.15 19.25 11.20
C LYS A 269 -27.84 18.93 12.67
N GLY A 270 -27.44 19.94 13.44
CA GLY A 270 -27.18 19.80 14.88
C GLY A 270 -25.88 19.07 15.24
N LYS A 271 -25.00 18.76 14.29
CA LYS A 271 -23.68 18.16 14.57
C LYS A 271 -22.68 19.24 15.00
N ARG A 272 -22.80 19.68 16.25
CA ARG A 272 -21.96 20.74 16.84
C ARG A 272 -20.49 20.34 17.06
N ASN A 273 -20.18 19.04 17.00
CA ASN A 273 -18.83 18.51 17.26
C ASN A 273 -17.92 18.53 16.01
N ILE A 274 -18.42 19.01 14.86
CA ILE A 274 -17.64 19.11 13.63
C ILE A 274 -17.09 20.52 13.55
N THR A 275 -15.80 20.65 13.86
CA THR A 275 -15.16 21.96 14.07
C THR A 275 -14.13 22.30 13.00
N ARG A 276 -13.60 21.30 12.29
CA ARG A 276 -12.55 21.45 11.27
C ARG A 276 -12.75 20.53 10.06
N PRO A 277 -12.02 20.74 8.94
CA PRO A 277 -12.09 19.89 7.75
C PRO A 277 -11.91 18.40 8.04
N LEU A 278 -10.94 18.03 8.90
CA LEU A 278 -10.71 16.63 9.27
C LEU A 278 -11.95 15.96 9.90
N ASP A 279 -12.58 16.59 10.90
CA ASP A 279 -13.75 16.03 11.58
C ASP A 279 -14.88 15.72 10.60
N ALA A 280 -15.05 16.64 9.65
CA ALA A 280 -16.10 16.58 8.66
C ALA A 280 -15.80 15.52 7.59
N TRP A 281 -14.54 15.37 7.19
CA TRP A 281 -14.10 14.27 6.32
C TRP A 281 -14.30 12.91 6.97
N VAL A 282 -13.87 12.71 8.22
CA VAL A 282 -14.06 11.44 8.93
C VAL A 282 -15.56 11.09 9.05
N ASN A 283 -16.41 12.10 9.29
CA ASN A 283 -17.86 11.90 9.31
C ASN A 283 -18.42 11.45 7.95
N ASP A 284 -18.04 12.11 6.87
CA ASP A 284 -18.52 11.77 5.52
C ASP A 284 -17.95 10.43 5.05
N PHE A 285 -16.68 10.14 5.36
CA PHE A 285 -16.02 8.84 5.12
C PHE A 285 -16.76 7.70 5.84
N CYS A 286 -17.13 7.90 7.10
CA CYS A 286 -17.96 6.96 7.85
C CYS A 286 -19.34 6.76 7.21
N GLY A 287 -19.96 7.84 6.71
CA GLY A 287 -21.22 7.79 5.97
C GLY A 287 -21.10 7.00 4.67
N ALA A 288 -20.07 7.29 3.86
CA ALA A 288 -19.77 6.61 2.62
C ALA A 288 -19.51 5.11 2.85
N ARG A 289 -18.76 4.73 3.90
CA ARG A 289 -18.60 3.34 4.31
C ARG A 289 -19.94 2.69 4.65
N ASN A 290 -20.77 3.35 5.46
CA ASN A 290 -22.06 2.78 5.88
C ASN A 290 -22.98 2.51 4.67
N ALA A 291 -23.01 3.45 3.71
CA ALA A 291 -23.73 3.29 2.46
C ALA A 291 -23.15 2.12 1.61
N ALA A 292 -21.83 1.97 1.56
CA ALA A 292 -21.16 0.87 0.87
C ALA A 292 -21.46 -0.51 1.49
N ALA A 293 -21.55 -0.59 2.82
CA ALA A 293 -21.77 -1.84 3.54
C ALA A 293 -23.24 -2.30 3.59
N HIS A 294 -24.18 -1.36 3.74
CA HIS A 294 -25.60 -1.66 3.97
C HIS A 294 -26.49 -1.29 2.77
N GLY A 295 -25.92 -0.71 1.72
CA GLY A 295 -26.66 -0.15 0.60
C GLY A 295 -27.24 1.23 0.92
N SER A 296 -27.79 1.91 -0.09
CA SER A 296 -28.33 3.27 0.01
C SER A 296 -29.67 3.38 0.77
N ARG A 297 -30.22 2.27 1.27
CA ARG A 297 -31.49 2.23 2.01
C ARG A 297 -31.30 2.78 3.43
N GLY A 298 -31.30 4.11 3.55
CA GLY A 298 -31.28 4.80 4.85
C GLY A 298 -30.42 6.06 4.90
N HIS A 299 -29.61 6.33 3.88
CA HIS A 299 -28.82 7.56 3.80
C HIS A 299 -29.54 8.58 2.92
N HIS A 300 -30.17 9.57 3.55
CA HIS A 300 -30.89 10.64 2.85
C HIS A 300 -29.96 11.71 2.25
N ASP A 301 -28.66 11.70 2.58
CA ASP A 301 -27.72 12.73 2.16
C ASP A 301 -26.62 12.17 1.27
N LEU A 302 -26.49 12.74 0.07
CA LEU A 302 -25.36 12.49 -0.83
C LEU A 302 -24.06 12.87 -0.14
N PRO A 303 -22.95 12.12 -0.27
CA PRO A 303 -21.67 12.49 0.32
C PRO A 303 -21.16 13.81 -0.30
N VAL A 304 -20.37 14.58 0.47
CA VAL A 304 -19.67 15.76 -0.06
C VAL A 304 -18.60 15.33 -1.03
N TRP A 305 -17.85 14.30 -0.65
CA TRP A 305 -16.84 13.73 -1.53
C TRP A 305 -17.34 12.47 -2.21
N GLN A 306 -17.00 12.35 -3.48
CA GLN A 306 -17.16 11.09 -4.17
C GLN A 306 -16.26 10.01 -3.55
N ILE A 307 -16.63 8.75 -3.76
CA ILE A 307 -15.91 7.60 -3.18
C ILE A 307 -14.43 7.61 -3.57
N GLN A 308 -14.08 8.04 -4.77
CA GLN A 308 -12.69 8.12 -5.24
C GLN A 308 -11.85 9.08 -4.38
N ASN A 309 -12.41 10.22 -4.00
CA ASN A 309 -11.74 11.17 -3.09
C ASN A 309 -11.50 10.52 -1.72
N HIS A 310 -12.50 9.81 -1.17
CA HIS A 310 -12.32 9.08 0.09
C HIS A 310 -11.22 8.03 0.01
N LEU A 311 -11.21 7.23 -1.05
CA LEU A 311 -10.20 6.20 -1.27
C LEU A 311 -8.81 6.83 -1.36
N LEU A 312 -8.66 7.91 -2.12
CA LEU A 312 -7.39 8.60 -2.31
C LEU A 312 -6.89 9.23 -1.00
N PHE A 313 -7.75 9.96 -0.29
CA PHE A 313 -7.40 10.55 1.02
C PHE A 313 -7.00 9.49 2.03
N ALA A 314 -7.78 8.41 2.16
CA ALA A 314 -7.48 7.32 3.08
C ALA A 314 -6.17 6.61 2.72
N SER A 315 -5.97 6.36 1.43
CA SER A 315 -4.80 5.74 0.84
C SER A 315 -3.50 6.51 1.08
N TRP A 316 -3.58 7.84 1.14
CA TRP A 316 -2.44 8.72 1.38
C TRP A 316 -2.23 9.04 2.87
N LEU A 317 -3.31 9.28 3.63
CA LEU A 317 -3.21 9.62 5.06
C LEU A 317 -2.76 8.44 5.92
N PHE A 318 -3.19 7.22 5.60
CA PHE A 318 -2.90 6.06 6.45
C PHE A 318 -1.39 5.81 6.64
N PRO A 319 -0.54 5.80 5.59
CA PRO A 319 0.91 5.75 5.77
C PRO A 319 1.48 6.86 6.67
N LEU A 320 1.02 8.11 6.50
CA LEU A 320 1.45 9.23 7.33
C LEU A 320 1.09 9.01 8.80
N MET A 321 -0.07 8.40 9.07
CA MET A 321 -0.51 8.08 10.44
C MET A 321 0.33 6.97 11.06
N VAL A 322 0.66 5.91 10.31
CA VAL A 322 1.58 4.86 10.78
C VAL A 322 2.94 5.45 11.13
N LYS A 323 3.50 6.32 10.27
CA LYS A 323 4.74 7.05 10.56
C LYS A 323 4.63 7.88 11.84
N GLY A 324 3.49 8.54 12.07
CA GLY A 324 3.20 9.27 13.31
C GLY A 324 3.16 8.39 14.56
N CYS A 325 2.56 7.20 14.47
CA CYS A 325 2.56 6.22 15.56
C CYS A 325 3.97 5.75 15.89
N LEU A 326 4.79 5.41 14.87
CA LEU A 326 6.18 5.01 15.06
C LEU A 326 7.04 6.14 15.62
N ALA A 327 6.83 7.38 15.16
CA ALA A 327 7.52 8.55 15.68
C ALA A 327 7.17 8.82 17.15
N SER A 328 5.90 8.66 17.52
CA SER A 328 5.45 8.77 18.92
C SER A 328 6.07 7.70 19.82
N ALA A 329 6.40 6.53 19.26
CA ALA A 329 7.14 5.46 19.93
C ALA A 329 8.67 5.64 19.89
N GLY A 330 9.19 6.69 19.26
CA GLY A 330 10.62 6.95 19.11
C GLY A 330 11.34 6.02 18.11
N LEU A 331 10.60 5.31 17.26
CA LEU A 331 11.13 4.32 16.31
C LEU A 331 11.33 4.87 14.90
N TYR A 332 10.74 6.03 14.59
CA TYR A 332 10.85 6.66 13.27
C TYR A 332 11.06 8.17 13.41
N HIS A 333 11.95 8.74 12.61
CA HIS A 333 12.12 10.18 12.50
C HIS A 333 11.35 10.67 11.28
N LEU A 334 10.33 11.51 11.51
CA LEU A 334 9.56 12.13 10.44
C LEU A 334 10.49 12.96 9.54
N THR A 335 10.41 12.75 8.23
CA THR A 335 11.11 13.58 7.26
C THR A 335 10.46 14.97 7.16
N ASP A 336 11.15 15.94 6.56
CA ASP A 336 10.56 17.26 6.29
C ASP A 336 9.28 17.17 5.45
N GLU A 337 9.24 16.23 4.50
CA GLU A 337 8.03 15.92 3.73
C GLU A 337 6.91 15.39 4.63
N ASP A 338 7.20 14.41 5.51
CA ASP A 338 6.20 13.86 6.42
C ASP A 338 5.63 14.95 7.35
N VAL A 339 6.49 15.84 7.87
CA VAL A 339 6.07 16.95 8.74
C VAL A 339 5.18 17.93 7.97
N ALA A 340 5.57 18.32 6.76
CA ALA A 340 4.79 19.23 5.93
C ALA A 340 3.41 18.64 5.57
N LEU A 341 3.38 17.38 5.14
CA LEU A 341 2.15 16.68 4.76
C LEU A 341 1.23 16.45 5.97
N ARG A 342 1.77 16.02 7.12
CA ARG A 342 0.99 15.85 8.37
C ARG A 342 0.47 17.17 8.95
N GLY A 343 1.15 18.28 8.73
CA GLY A 343 0.69 19.61 9.19
C GLY A 343 -0.30 20.27 8.23
N GLY A 344 -0.23 19.95 6.93
CA GLY A 344 -0.97 20.64 5.88
C GLY A 344 -2.10 19.85 5.22
N PHE A 345 -2.34 18.60 5.60
CA PHE A 345 -3.25 17.71 4.88
C PHE A 345 -4.70 18.22 4.75
N GLU A 346 -5.17 19.07 5.67
CA GLU A 346 -6.53 19.61 5.60
C GLU A 346 -6.77 20.47 4.35
N ALA A 347 -5.70 20.95 3.68
CA ALA A 347 -5.81 21.65 2.41
C ALA A 347 -6.46 20.78 1.33
N PHE A 348 -6.16 19.48 1.29
CA PHE A 348 -6.71 18.56 0.28
C PHE A 348 -8.24 18.43 0.37
N PHE A 349 -8.79 18.51 1.59
CA PHE A 349 -10.22 18.37 1.84
C PHE A 349 -11.07 19.49 1.24
N ALA A 350 -10.48 20.64 0.90
CA ALA A 350 -11.18 21.74 0.25
C ALA A 350 -11.46 21.49 -1.24
N HIS A 351 -10.95 20.41 -1.83
CA HIS A 351 -10.99 20.17 -3.28
C HIS A 351 -11.57 18.79 -3.64
N ASP A 352 -12.18 18.70 -4.81
CA ASP A 352 -12.29 17.43 -5.54
C ASP A 352 -10.92 17.13 -6.16
N VAL A 353 -10.15 16.23 -5.54
CA VAL A 353 -8.73 16.07 -5.88
C VAL A 353 -8.49 15.35 -7.21
N VAL A 354 -9.53 14.72 -7.75
CA VAL A 354 -9.51 14.09 -9.09
C VAL A 354 -10.06 15.01 -10.19
N ALA A 355 -10.55 16.20 -9.85
CA ALA A 355 -10.95 17.18 -10.83
C ALA A 355 -9.73 17.86 -11.47
N SER A 356 -9.82 18.16 -12.77
CA SER A 356 -8.83 18.97 -13.48
C SER A 356 -8.89 20.43 -13.02
N PHE A 357 -7.72 21.06 -12.93
CA PHE A 357 -7.58 22.46 -12.53
C PHE A 357 -8.09 23.45 -13.57
N ASP A 358 -7.84 23.17 -14.85
CA ASP A 358 -8.19 24.01 -15.99
C ASP A 358 -8.46 23.09 -17.19
N GLU A 359 -9.50 23.38 -17.96
CA GLU A 359 -9.80 22.65 -19.20
C GLU A 359 -8.61 22.65 -20.19
N ASN A 360 -7.73 23.66 -20.08
CA ASN A 360 -6.52 23.80 -20.91
C ASN A 360 -5.25 23.22 -20.25
N ASN A 361 -5.28 22.88 -18.97
CA ASN A 361 -4.17 22.28 -18.25
C ASN A 361 -4.66 21.06 -17.44
N PRO A 362 -4.40 19.83 -17.91
CA PRO A 362 -4.95 18.61 -17.32
C PRO A 362 -4.35 18.25 -15.95
N GLU A 363 -3.60 19.15 -15.32
CA GLU A 363 -3.14 18.97 -13.94
C GLU A 363 -4.32 18.77 -12.99
N LEU A 364 -4.25 17.73 -12.18
CA LEU A 364 -5.27 17.40 -11.18
C LEU A 364 -5.08 18.26 -9.93
N MET A 365 -6.18 18.58 -9.24
CA MET A 365 -6.15 19.36 -7.99
C MET A 365 -5.23 18.72 -6.93
N TRP A 366 -5.13 17.39 -6.89
CA TRP A 366 -4.16 16.69 -6.05
C TRP A 366 -2.74 17.24 -6.19
N THR A 367 -2.21 17.25 -7.42
CA THR A 367 -0.82 17.62 -7.72
C THR A 367 -0.55 19.07 -7.36
N LYS A 368 -1.53 19.95 -7.56
CA LYS A 368 -1.44 21.35 -7.18
C LYS A 368 -1.30 21.52 -5.67
N VAL A 369 -2.21 20.92 -4.89
CA VAL A 369 -2.21 21.05 -3.42
C VAL A 369 -0.93 20.44 -2.83
N GLU A 370 -0.52 19.26 -3.31
CA GLU A 370 0.72 18.60 -2.89
C GLU A 370 1.95 19.49 -3.14
N ARG A 371 2.06 20.07 -4.33
CA ARG A 371 3.15 21.00 -4.67
C ARG A 371 3.17 22.23 -3.77
N GLU A 372 2.02 22.82 -3.49
CA GLU A 372 1.92 24.00 -2.61
C GLU A 372 2.38 23.68 -1.19
N LEU A 373 2.00 22.52 -0.66
CA LEU A 373 2.43 22.06 0.67
C LEU A 373 3.93 21.75 0.73
N LEU A 374 4.46 21.11 -0.31
CA LEU A 374 5.86 20.70 -0.35
C LEU A 374 6.81 21.81 -0.86
N PHE A 375 6.29 22.95 -1.32
CA PHE A 375 7.09 24.04 -1.87
C PHE A 375 8.23 24.48 -0.94
N GLN A 376 7.95 24.63 0.36
CA GLN A 376 8.97 25.02 1.34
C GLN A 376 10.03 23.94 1.57
N VAL A 377 9.64 22.66 1.47
CA VAL A 377 10.58 21.53 1.59
C VAL A 377 11.53 21.53 0.41
N PHE A 378 11.00 21.64 -0.81
CA PHE A 378 11.80 21.67 -2.04
C PHE A 378 12.69 22.91 -2.12
N ALA A 379 12.20 24.08 -1.73
CA ALA A 379 13.00 25.30 -1.68
C ALA A 379 14.22 25.14 -0.77
N LYS A 380 14.04 24.56 0.43
CA LYS A 380 15.16 24.29 1.33
C LYS A 380 16.18 23.35 0.70
N THR A 381 15.75 22.26 0.06
CA THR A 381 16.66 21.31 -0.59
C THR A 381 17.49 21.94 -1.71
N VAL A 382 16.88 22.81 -2.54
CA VAL A 382 17.55 23.45 -3.69
C VAL A 382 18.54 24.55 -3.26
N PHE A 383 18.24 25.28 -2.18
CA PHE A 383 19.07 26.39 -1.70
C PHE A 383 20.03 26.01 -0.56
N SER A 384 20.06 24.74 -0.13
CA SER A 384 21.00 24.23 0.90
C SER A 384 22.18 23.45 0.32
N THR A 385 22.29 23.36 -1.01
CA THR A 385 23.51 22.96 -1.75
C THR A 385 24.29 24.19 -2.15
#